data_AF-A0A378AVA8-F1
#
_entry.id   AF-A0A378AVA8-F1
#
_cell.length_a   1.000
_cell.length_b   1.000
_cell.length_c   1.000
_cell.angle_alpha   90.00
_cell.angle_beta   90.00
_cell.angle_gamma   90.00
#
_symmetry.space_group_name_H-M   'P 1'
#
loop_
_entity.id
_entity.type
_entity.pdbx_description
1 polymer ?
#
loop_
_entity_poly.entity_id
_entity_poly.type
_entity_poly.pdbx_seq_one_letter_code
_entity_poly.pdbx_strand_id
1 'polypeptide(L)'
;MGKAFSTEVYPIGIDPDEITRNAKGPLPPKLAQLKNELKNVKNIFSVERLDYSKGLPERFLAYETLLEKYPQHHGKIRYTQIAPTSRGDVQAYQDIRHQLETAAGRINGQLVSLAGHRSTI
;
A
#
# COMPACT_ATOMS: atom_id res chain seq x y z
N MET A 1 -40.53 31.04 6.61
CA MET A 1 -40.46 30.47 5.25
C MET A 1 -39.20 29.61 5.17
N GLY A 2 -39.33 28.33 4.76
CA GLY A 2 -38.18 27.45 4.56
C GLY A 2 -37.50 27.73 3.22
N LYS A 3 -36.17 27.51 3.14
CA LYS A 3 -35.42 27.59 1.88
C LYS A 3 -35.58 26.29 1.10
N ALA A 4 -35.71 26.39 -0.22
CA ALA A 4 -35.61 25.25 -1.12
C ALA A 4 -34.13 24.86 -1.28
N PHE A 5 -33.84 23.56 -1.28
CA PHE A 5 -32.50 22.99 -1.53
C PHE A 5 -32.62 21.93 -2.62
N SER A 6 -31.56 21.80 -3.44
CA SER A 6 -31.42 20.72 -4.42
C SER A 6 -30.27 19.80 -4.02
N THR A 7 -30.39 18.53 -4.36
CA THR A 7 -29.37 17.50 -4.13
C THR A 7 -29.08 16.78 -5.44
N GLU A 8 -27.81 16.69 -5.80
CA GLU A 8 -27.35 16.01 -7.02
C GLU A 8 -26.07 15.21 -6.72
N VAL A 9 -25.69 14.32 -7.64
CA VAL A 9 -24.50 13.47 -7.52
C VAL A 9 -23.39 14.02 -8.41
N TYR A 10 -22.26 14.37 -7.79
CA TYR A 10 -21.07 14.85 -8.49
C TYR A 10 -19.86 13.98 -8.14
N PRO A 11 -19.55 12.95 -8.94
CA PRO A 11 -18.36 12.13 -8.71
C PRO A 11 -17.09 12.96 -8.94
N ILE A 12 -16.13 12.84 -8.02
CA ILE A 12 -14.85 13.54 -8.10
C ILE A 12 -13.88 12.73 -8.98
N GLY A 13 -13.25 13.40 -9.95
CA GLY A 13 -12.24 12.83 -10.84
C GLY A 13 -10.83 13.36 -10.59
N ILE A 14 -9.91 13.00 -11.49
CA ILE A 14 -8.51 13.47 -11.56
C ILE A 14 -8.24 14.09 -12.94
N ASP A 15 -7.14 14.83 -13.09
CA ASP A 15 -6.58 15.21 -14.39
C ASP A 15 -5.57 14.15 -14.86
N PRO A 16 -5.92 13.26 -15.82
CA PRO A 16 -5.04 12.19 -16.27
C PRO A 16 -3.81 12.69 -17.04
N ASP A 17 -3.94 13.83 -17.73
CA ASP A 17 -2.85 14.40 -18.53
C ASP A 17 -1.81 15.03 -17.63
N GLU A 18 -2.24 15.71 -16.57
CA GLU A 18 -1.33 16.22 -15.53
C GLU A 18 -0.56 15.08 -14.86
N ILE A 19 -1.24 14.01 -14.46
CA ILE A 19 -0.59 12.83 -13.86
C ILE A 19 0.43 12.21 -14.82
N THR A 20 0.07 12.10 -16.11
CA THR A 20 0.96 11.56 -17.13
C THR A 20 2.20 12.43 -17.35
N ARG A 21 2.05 13.76 -17.36
CA ARG A 21 3.18 14.69 -17.47
C ARG A 21 4.12 14.56 -16.27
N ASN A 22 3.56 14.52 -15.06
CA ASN A 22 4.33 14.40 -13.82
C ASN A 22 5.08 13.05 -13.74
N ALA A 23 4.47 11.97 -14.22
CA ALA A 23 5.09 10.64 -14.21
C ALA A 23 6.23 10.45 -15.23
N LYS A 24 6.29 11.25 -16.30
CA LYS A 24 7.31 11.16 -17.37
C LYS A 24 8.61 11.91 -17.04
N GLY A 25 8.62 12.73 -15.99
CA GLY A 25 9.80 13.50 -15.59
C GLY A 25 10.98 12.61 -15.14
N PRO A 26 12.20 13.18 -15.04
CA PRO A 26 13.35 12.46 -14.52
C PRO A 26 13.08 12.03 -13.07
N LEU A 27 13.36 10.76 -12.77
CA LEU A 27 13.26 10.28 -11.40
C LEU A 27 14.35 10.95 -10.54
N PRO A 28 14.01 11.46 -9.35
CA PRO A 28 14.99 11.81 -8.34
C PRO A 28 15.99 10.66 -8.12
N PRO A 29 17.27 10.93 -7.81
CA PRO A 29 18.31 9.88 -7.68
C PRO A 29 17.89 8.71 -6.77
N LYS A 30 17.19 9.00 -5.67
CA LYS A 30 16.66 7.99 -4.74
C LYS A 30 15.61 7.08 -5.38
N LEU A 31 14.74 7.62 -6.23
CA LEU A 31 13.75 6.83 -6.97
C LEU A 31 14.38 6.05 -8.12
N ALA A 32 15.44 6.57 -8.74
CA ALA A 32 16.21 5.82 -9.73
C ALA A 32 16.91 4.60 -9.10
N GLN A 33 17.48 4.76 -7.91
CA GLN A 33 18.04 3.63 -7.14
C GLN A 33 16.95 2.62 -6.76
N LEU A 34 15.83 3.09 -6.18
CA LEU A 34 14.70 2.22 -5.85
C LEU A 34 14.24 1.45 -7.09
N LYS A 35 14.08 2.12 -8.23
CA LYS A 35 13.70 1.47 -9.49
C LYS A 35 14.62 0.31 -9.86
N ASN A 36 15.92 0.38 -9.57
CA ASN A 36 16.84 -0.74 -9.79
C ASN A 36 16.59 -1.91 -8.82
N GLU A 37 16.34 -1.62 -7.54
CA GLU A 37 15.94 -2.61 -6.52
C GLU A 37 14.57 -3.24 -6.82
N LEU A 38 13.74 -2.58 -7.63
CA LEU A 38 12.43 -3.07 -8.07
C LEU A 38 12.48 -4.08 -9.21
N LYS A 39 13.58 -4.20 -9.96
CA LYS A 39 13.58 -4.91 -11.27
C LYS A 39 13.42 -6.43 -11.20
N ASN A 40 13.88 -7.06 -10.13
CA ASN A 40 14.07 -8.52 -10.09
C ASN A 40 12.86 -9.29 -9.54
N VAL A 41 11.82 -8.58 -9.09
CA VAL A 41 10.59 -9.16 -8.54
C VAL A 41 9.37 -8.40 -9.06
N LYS A 42 8.24 -9.09 -9.19
CA LYS A 42 6.96 -8.43 -9.48
C LYS A 42 6.51 -7.65 -8.26
N ASN A 43 6.23 -6.36 -8.43
CA ASN A 43 5.87 -5.48 -7.32
C ASN A 43 4.37 -5.24 -7.27
N ILE A 44 3.80 -5.37 -6.08
CA ILE A 44 2.43 -5.00 -5.75
C ILE A 44 2.54 -3.76 -4.85
N PHE A 45 1.98 -2.65 -5.28
CA PHE A 45 1.97 -1.40 -4.52
C PHE A 45 0.58 -1.08 -4.00
N SER A 46 0.51 -0.64 -2.75
CA SER A 46 -0.68 -0.13 -2.09
C SER A 46 -0.33 1.20 -1.44
N VAL A 47 -0.97 2.29 -1.88
CA VAL A 47 -0.64 3.66 -1.44
C VAL A 47 -1.92 4.36 -1.00
N GLU A 48 -2.09 4.48 0.31
CA GLU A 48 -3.22 5.20 0.91
C GLU A 48 -2.91 5.57 2.35
N ARG A 49 -3.67 6.50 2.92
CA ARG A 49 -3.51 6.86 4.34
C ARG A 49 -3.78 5.67 5.24
N LEU A 50 -3.08 5.61 6.36
CA LEU A 50 -3.42 4.69 7.43
C LEU A 50 -4.81 5.05 7.96
N ASP A 51 -5.83 4.29 7.59
CA ASP A 51 -7.23 4.54 7.94
C ASP A 51 -8.00 3.22 8.00
N TYR A 52 -8.80 3.03 9.04
CA TYR A 52 -9.50 1.76 9.31
C TYR A 52 -10.59 1.43 8.28
N SER A 53 -11.06 2.40 7.50
CA SER A 53 -12.04 2.18 6.44
C SER A 53 -11.48 1.54 5.16
N LYS A 54 -10.15 1.36 5.08
CA LYS A 54 -9.44 0.99 3.84
C LYS A 54 -9.20 -0.49 3.63
N GLY A 55 -9.51 -1.31 4.63
CA GLY A 55 -9.30 -2.75 4.58
C GLY A 55 -7.83 -3.14 4.46
N LEU A 56 -6.93 -2.39 5.12
CA LEU A 56 -5.49 -2.66 5.09
C LEU A 56 -5.14 -4.03 5.71
N PRO A 57 -5.69 -4.43 6.88
CA PRO A 57 -5.41 -5.74 7.46
C PRO A 57 -5.77 -6.89 6.51
N GLU A 58 -6.90 -6.79 5.82
CA GLU A 58 -7.39 -7.78 4.87
C GLU A 58 -6.47 -7.94 3.66
N ARG A 59 -5.81 -6.86 3.21
CA ARG A 59 -4.81 -6.95 2.12
C ARG A 59 -3.56 -7.68 2.56
N PHE A 60 -3.11 -7.48 3.80
CA PHE A 60 -1.99 -8.25 4.35
C PHE A 60 -2.35 -9.73 4.47
N LEU A 61 -3.55 -10.04 4.96
CA LEU A 61 -4.06 -11.41 5.03
C LEU A 61 -4.17 -12.05 3.64
N ALA A 62 -4.65 -11.31 2.64
CA ALA A 62 -4.75 -11.79 1.26
C ALA A 62 -3.37 -12.06 0.66
N TYR A 63 -2.39 -11.19 0.91
CA TYR A 63 -1.01 -11.39 0.47
C TYR A 63 -0.36 -12.60 1.14
N GLU A 64 -0.58 -12.79 2.44
CA GLU A 64 -0.13 -13.98 3.16
C GLU A 64 -0.76 -15.26 2.58
N THR A 65 -2.09 -15.26 2.43
CA THR A 65 -2.84 -16.39 1.85
C THR A 65 -2.36 -16.72 0.44
N LEU A 66 -2.01 -15.71 -0.36
CA LEU A 66 -1.41 -15.90 -1.68
C LEU A 66 -0.08 -16.65 -1.58
N LEU A 67 0.80 -16.26 -0.65
CA LEU A 67 2.10 -16.90 -0.47
C LEU A 67 1.97 -18.32 0.08
N GLU A 68 1.00 -18.59 0.97
CA GLU A 68 0.72 -19.92 1.49
C GLU A 68 0.19 -20.86 0.40
N LYS A 69 -0.79 -20.39 -0.39
CA LYS A 69 -1.44 -21.21 -1.43
C LYS A 69 -0.58 -21.40 -2.67
N TYR A 70 0.33 -20.46 -2.94
CA TYR A 70 1.10 -20.44 -4.18
C TYR A 70 2.60 -20.23 -3.93
N PRO A 71 3.31 -21.26 -3.43
CA PRO A 71 4.74 -21.17 -3.11
C PRO A 71 5.63 -20.76 -4.28
N GLN A 72 5.19 -20.95 -5.53
CA GLN A 72 5.93 -20.51 -6.72
C GLN A 72 6.19 -19.00 -6.75
N HIS A 73 5.44 -18.21 -5.98
CA HIS A 73 5.62 -16.76 -5.85
C HIS A 73 6.66 -16.35 -4.80
N HIS A 74 7.13 -17.29 -4.00
CA HIS A 74 8.21 -17.03 -3.06
C HIS A 74 9.46 -16.55 -3.80
N GLY A 75 9.97 -15.38 -3.43
CA GLY A 75 11.15 -14.71 -3.95
C GLY A 75 10.87 -13.93 -5.22
N LYS A 76 9.66 -14.04 -5.78
CA LYS A 76 9.31 -13.52 -7.10
C LYS A 76 8.31 -12.38 -7.06
N ILE A 77 7.61 -12.21 -5.93
CA ILE A 77 6.69 -11.10 -5.72
C ILE A 77 7.08 -10.33 -4.46
N ARG A 78 6.83 -9.01 -4.46
CA ARG A 78 6.95 -8.14 -3.31
C ARG A 78 5.69 -7.31 -3.15
N TYR A 79 5.16 -7.26 -1.93
CA TYR A 79 4.12 -6.33 -1.54
C TYR A 79 4.72 -5.12 -0.82
N THR A 80 4.38 -3.90 -1.23
CA THR A 80 4.82 -2.66 -0.60
C THR A 80 3.59 -1.82 -0.27
N GLN A 81 3.31 -1.70 1.02
CA GLN A 81 2.34 -0.75 1.54
C GLN A 81 3.06 0.57 1.81
N ILE A 82 2.49 1.68 1.38
CA ILE A 82 2.92 3.02 1.76
C ILE A 82 1.73 3.63 2.49
N ALA A 83 1.86 3.81 3.81
CA ALA A 83 0.80 4.35 4.64
C ALA A 83 1.25 5.62 5.36
N PRO A 84 1.12 6.81 4.75
CA PRO A 84 1.39 8.07 5.43
C PRO A 84 0.58 8.15 6.72
N THR A 85 1.24 8.56 7.81
CA THR A 85 0.61 8.65 9.12
C THR A 85 -0.55 9.64 9.08
N SER A 86 -1.64 9.27 9.76
CA SER A 86 -2.81 10.13 9.94
C SER A 86 -3.28 9.99 11.38
N ARG A 87 -3.64 11.11 12.03
CA ARG A 87 -4.35 11.13 13.33
C ARG A 87 -3.72 10.20 14.38
N GLY A 88 -2.40 10.31 14.57
CA GLY A 88 -1.63 9.40 15.42
C GLY A 88 -1.97 9.44 16.90
N ASP A 89 -2.73 10.43 17.34
CA ASP A 89 -3.30 10.62 18.67
C ASP A 89 -4.61 9.84 18.89
N VAL A 90 -5.24 9.34 17.83
CA VAL A 90 -6.50 8.60 17.92
C VAL A 90 -6.22 7.10 18.06
N GLN A 91 -6.77 6.49 19.11
CA GLN A 91 -6.56 5.07 19.45
C GLN A 91 -6.80 4.12 18.26
N ALA A 92 -7.91 4.30 17.54
CA ALA A 92 -8.24 3.45 16.39
C ALA A 92 -7.16 3.46 15.28
N TYR A 93 -6.45 4.59 15.10
CA TYR A 93 -5.35 4.70 14.13
C TYR A 93 -4.06 4.05 14.66
N GLN A 94 -3.84 4.06 15.98
CA GLN A 94 -2.74 3.32 16.61
C GLN A 94 -2.98 1.81 16.53
N ASP A 95 -4.21 1.36 16.75
CA ASP A 95 -4.58 -0.06 16.71
C ASP A 95 -4.35 -0.66 15.32
N ILE A 96 -4.83 0.00 14.26
CA ILE A 96 -4.58 -0.46 12.89
C ILE A 96 -3.09 -0.43 12.56
N ARG A 97 -2.34 0.58 13.01
CA ARG A 97 -0.88 0.62 12.83
C ARG A 97 -0.24 -0.64 13.41
N HIS A 98 -0.55 -0.93 14.67
CA HIS A 98 0.00 -2.07 15.39
C HIS A 98 -0.37 -3.40 14.72
N GLN A 99 -1.61 -3.54 14.26
CA GLN A 99 -2.05 -4.72 13.50
C GLN A 99 -1.25 -4.90 12.21
N LEU A 100 -1.04 -3.83 11.44
CA LEU A 100 -0.27 -3.89 10.19
C LEU A 100 1.20 -4.19 10.46
N GLU A 101 1.83 -3.55 11.46
CA GLU A 101 3.22 -3.80 11.85
C GLU A 101 3.41 -5.27 12.30
N THR A 102 2.47 -5.79 13.08
CA THR A 102 2.44 -7.21 13.49
C THR A 102 2.30 -8.14 12.28
N ALA A 103 1.37 -7.85 11.37
CA ALA A 103 1.17 -8.65 10.16
C ALA A 103 2.39 -8.64 9.24
N ALA A 104 3.01 -7.47 9.05
CA ALA A 104 4.24 -7.31 8.28
C ALA A 104 5.38 -8.16 8.89
N GLY A 105 5.57 -8.08 10.21
CA GLY A 105 6.57 -8.85 10.93
C GLY A 105 6.37 -10.36 10.79
N ARG A 106 5.12 -10.83 10.94
CA ARG A 106 4.75 -12.23 10.79
C ARG A 106 4.99 -12.77 9.38
N ILE A 107 4.50 -12.07 8.35
CA ILE A 107 4.67 -12.46 6.94
C ILE A 107 6.15 -12.48 6.55
N ASN A 108 6.90 -11.45 6.95
CA ASN A 108 8.33 -11.41 6.66
C ASN A 108 9.05 -12.55 7.40
N GLY A 109 8.74 -12.79 8.67
CA GLY A 109 9.37 -13.83 9.50
C GLY A 109 9.19 -15.25 8.96
N GLN A 110 8.00 -15.57 8.42
CA GLN A 110 7.74 -16.86 7.76
C GLN A 110 8.63 -17.08 6.52
N LEU A 111 9.12 -16.01 5.89
CA LEU A 111 9.81 -16.04 4.60
C LEU A 111 11.32 -15.74 4.69
N VAL A 112 11.85 -15.47 5.88
CA VAL A 112 13.28 -15.07 6.09
C VAL A 112 14.30 -16.13 5.61
N SER A 113 13.92 -17.38 5.36
CA SER A 113 14.83 -18.36 4.74
C SER A 113 15.04 -18.18 3.23
N LEU A 114 14.31 -17.26 2.57
CA LEU A 114 14.36 -17.03 1.13
C LEU A 114 14.76 -15.57 0.86
N ALA A 115 16.02 -15.35 0.51
CA ALA A 115 16.55 -14.02 0.19
C ALA A 115 15.71 -13.33 -0.90
N GLY A 116 14.99 -12.26 -0.55
CA GLY A 116 14.31 -11.39 -1.52
C GLY A 116 12.99 -10.76 -1.09
N HIS A 117 12.35 -11.23 -0.03
CA HIS A 117 11.06 -10.68 0.41
C HIS A 117 11.19 -9.58 1.45
N ARG A 118 10.60 -8.41 1.17
CA ARG A 118 10.38 -7.35 2.15
C ARG A 118 8.98 -6.78 1.97
N SER A 119 8.11 -7.03 2.93
CA SER A 119 6.87 -6.28 3.11
C SER A 119 7.14 -5.17 4.12
N THR A 120 7.08 -3.92 3.68
CA THR A 120 7.27 -2.73 4.54
C THR A 120 6.00 -1.90 4.51
N ILE A 121 5.76 -1.17 5.61
CA ILE A 121 4.75 -0.11 5.77
C ILE A 121 5.42 1.24 5.52
#